data_AF-A0A7K3G3F0-F1
#
_entry.id   AF-A0A7K3G3F0-F1
#
_cell.length_a   1.000
_cell.length_b   1.000
_cell.length_c   1.000
_cell.angle_alpha   90.00
_cell.angle_beta   90.00
_cell.angle_gamma   90.00
#
_symmetry.space_group_name_H-M   'P 1'
#
loop_
_entity.id
_entity.type
_entity.pdbx_description
1 polymer ?
#
loop_
_entity_poly.entity_id
_entity_poly.type
_entity_poly.pdbx_seq_one_letter_code
_entity_poly.pdbx_strand_id
1 'polypeptide(L)'
;MSFGDPNNPYGQPQGQGQQPGYGYPQGQQPGYGYPQQAPQGVPPQQGYGYPAAPPVSPYAGGGYPGAGGYGNVPPLAHWGWRVLSRLIDSAIMLVPYYILAGVGAAMGSNSGGSGEDGLAVILTLVGFVYLVFMFFFQIYKEGATGQTIGKKIVGTRTLREEDGRPLGFGKAFLRQLAHFLDGIACYIGYLWPLWDSKKQTFADKVCSTLVIKENG
;
A
#
# COMPACT_ATOMS: atom_id res chain seq x y z
N MET A 1 75.19 -18.12 -12.54
CA MET A 1 74.55 -18.30 -11.22
C MET A 1 75.33 -17.45 -10.24
N SER A 2 74.81 -16.26 -9.92
CA SER A 2 75.39 -15.34 -8.94
C SER A 2 74.28 -14.99 -7.96
N PHE A 3 74.52 -15.26 -6.68
CA PHE A 3 73.55 -15.21 -5.60
C PHE A 3 73.28 -13.76 -5.19
N GLY A 4 71.99 -13.44 -5.00
CA GLY A 4 71.48 -12.10 -4.74
C GLY A 4 71.50 -11.71 -3.26
N ASP A 5 71.46 -10.39 -3.06
CA ASP A 5 71.22 -9.73 -1.78
C ASP A 5 69.79 -10.01 -1.27
N PRO A 6 69.58 -10.47 -0.02
CA PRO A 6 68.29 -11.01 0.44
C PRO A 6 67.29 -9.99 1.01
N ASN A 7 67.33 -8.69 0.70
CA ASN A 7 66.35 -7.73 1.27
C ASN A 7 66.02 -6.51 0.39
N ASN A 8 65.46 -6.73 -0.82
CA ASN A 8 64.86 -5.64 -1.59
C ASN A 8 63.78 -6.12 -2.58
N PRO A 9 62.47 -6.08 -2.27
CA PRO A 9 61.48 -6.64 -3.19
C PRO A 9 60.75 -5.67 -4.14
N TYR A 10 60.98 -4.35 -4.17
CA TYR A 10 60.29 -3.49 -5.18
C TYR A 10 61.13 -2.34 -5.75
N GLY A 11 62.14 -2.69 -6.54
CA GLY A 11 62.65 -1.85 -7.65
C GLY A 11 61.90 -2.15 -8.96
N GLN A 12 61.66 -1.12 -9.78
CA GLN A 12 60.93 -1.14 -11.07
C GLN A 12 61.59 -2.00 -12.17
N PRO A 13 60.86 -2.35 -13.24
CA PRO A 13 61.25 -1.82 -14.56
C PRO A 13 60.09 -1.48 -15.54
N GLN A 14 60.43 -0.64 -16.53
CA GLN A 14 59.65 -0.20 -17.69
C GLN A 14 59.28 -1.34 -18.68
N GLY A 15 58.15 -1.21 -19.39
CA GLY A 15 57.99 -1.80 -20.75
C GLY A 15 56.58 -2.23 -21.22
N GLN A 16 55.98 -1.41 -22.12
CA GLN A 16 55.09 -1.72 -23.28
C GLN A 16 53.90 -2.72 -23.20
N GLY A 17 52.68 -2.26 -23.57
CA GLY A 17 51.68 -3.10 -24.28
C GLY A 17 50.17 -2.84 -24.04
N GLN A 18 49.49 -2.23 -25.02
CA GLN A 18 48.12 -2.48 -25.56
C GLN A 18 46.80 -2.22 -24.75
N GLN A 19 45.87 -1.52 -25.44
CA GLN A 19 44.41 -1.25 -25.21
C GLN A 19 43.53 -2.53 -25.07
N PRO A 20 42.19 -2.52 -24.77
CA PRO A 20 41.16 -1.48 -25.01
C PRO A 20 40.12 -1.21 -23.90
N GLY A 21 39.36 -0.12 -24.05
CA GLY A 21 38.45 0.44 -23.04
C GLY A 21 37.03 -0.16 -22.96
N TYR A 22 36.36 0.16 -21.85
CA TYR A 22 34.90 0.15 -21.69
C TYR A 22 34.50 1.35 -20.84
N GLY A 23 33.55 2.14 -21.35
CA GLY A 23 33.17 3.45 -20.83
C GLY A 23 32.26 3.42 -19.60
N TYR A 24 32.43 4.42 -18.75
CA TYR A 24 31.48 4.79 -17.70
C TYR A 24 30.61 5.96 -18.18
N PRO A 25 29.28 5.94 -18.04
CA PRO A 25 28.47 7.13 -18.21
C PRO A 25 28.64 8.06 -17.00
N GLN A 26 29.19 9.26 -17.24
CA GLN A 26 29.29 10.34 -16.26
C GLN A 26 27.88 10.86 -15.93
N GLY A 27 27.51 10.84 -14.64
CA GLY A 27 26.27 11.42 -14.15
C GLY A 27 26.25 12.94 -14.31
N GLN A 28 25.19 13.45 -14.92
CA GLN A 28 24.95 14.89 -15.06
C GLN A 28 24.51 15.47 -13.71
N GLN A 29 25.27 16.44 -13.19
CA GLN A 29 24.86 17.30 -12.09
C GLN A 29 23.85 18.36 -12.58
N PRO A 30 22.80 18.72 -11.82
CA PRO A 30 21.91 19.83 -12.18
C PRO A 30 22.59 21.18 -11.89
N GLY A 31 22.94 21.93 -12.94
CA GLY A 31 23.46 23.28 -12.86
C GLY A 31 22.36 24.33 -12.69
N TYR A 32 22.55 25.25 -11.73
CA TYR A 32 21.73 26.45 -11.55
C TYR A 32 21.89 27.40 -12.75
N GLY A 33 20.77 27.75 -13.39
CA GLY A 33 20.72 28.49 -14.65
C GLY A 33 21.06 29.97 -14.54
N TYR A 34 21.87 30.45 -15.49
CA TYR A 34 21.92 31.84 -15.91
C TYR A 34 21.22 31.96 -17.28
N PRO A 35 20.50 33.06 -17.57
CA PRO A 35 19.82 33.22 -18.85
C PRO A 35 20.85 33.49 -19.96
N GLN A 36 20.96 32.55 -20.89
CA GLN A 36 21.78 32.68 -22.09
C GLN A 36 20.95 33.40 -23.18
N GLN A 37 21.44 34.55 -23.65
CA GLN A 37 20.87 35.29 -24.78
C GLN A 37 20.87 34.41 -26.05
N ALA A 38 19.71 34.28 -26.68
CA ALA A 38 19.56 33.48 -27.90
C ALA A 38 20.14 34.19 -29.13
N PRO A 39 20.81 33.48 -30.06
CA PRO A 39 21.21 34.04 -31.36
C PRO A 39 19.99 34.39 -32.21
N GLN A 40 20.06 35.56 -32.85
CA GLN A 40 19.00 36.16 -33.66
C GLN A 40 18.87 35.40 -35.00
N GLY A 41 17.71 34.78 -35.27
CA GLY A 41 17.42 34.25 -36.61
C GLY A 41 16.45 33.08 -36.76
N VAL A 42 15.87 32.51 -35.69
CA VAL A 42 14.98 31.34 -35.80
C VAL A 42 13.54 31.71 -35.43
N PRO A 43 12.53 31.50 -36.31
CA PRO A 43 11.14 31.78 -35.96
C PRO A 43 10.65 30.83 -34.86
N PRO A 44 9.87 31.30 -33.87
CA PRO A 44 9.40 30.47 -32.77
C PRO A 44 8.40 29.43 -33.28
N GLN A 45 8.75 28.14 -33.20
CA GLN A 45 7.78 27.07 -33.35
C GLN A 45 6.82 27.08 -32.16
N GLN A 46 5.53 27.24 -32.46
CA GLN A 46 4.44 27.16 -31.49
C GLN A 46 4.34 25.72 -30.99
N GLY A 47 4.75 25.51 -29.74
CA GLY A 47 4.65 24.22 -29.06
C GLY A 47 3.20 23.87 -28.77
N TYR A 48 2.71 22.81 -29.41
CA TYR A 48 1.46 22.15 -29.04
C TYR A 48 1.59 21.60 -27.61
N GLY A 49 0.85 22.21 -26.68
CA GLY A 49 0.80 21.79 -25.29
C GLY A 49 0.11 20.44 -25.15
N TYR A 50 0.84 19.45 -24.63
CA TYR A 50 0.22 18.23 -24.12
C TYR A 50 -0.66 18.55 -22.90
N PRO A 51 -1.85 17.94 -22.76
CA PRO A 51 -2.63 18.06 -21.54
C PRO A 51 -1.82 17.52 -20.36
N ALA A 52 -1.77 18.29 -19.28
CA ALA A 52 -1.11 17.91 -18.04
C ALA A 52 -1.64 16.54 -17.58
N ALA A 53 -0.74 15.57 -17.42
CA ALA A 53 -1.07 14.29 -16.83
C ALA A 53 -1.62 14.50 -15.41
N PRO A 54 -2.63 13.73 -14.97
CA PRO A 54 -3.14 13.83 -13.61
C PRO A 54 -2.02 13.58 -12.59
N PRO A 55 -2.05 14.23 -11.41
CA PRO A 55 -1.02 14.08 -10.41
C PRO A 55 -0.88 12.60 -10.03
N VAL A 56 0.23 11.99 -10.43
CA VAL A 56 0.63 10.65 -9.99
C VAL A 56 0.89 10.74 -8.49
N SER A 57 0.07 10.03 -7.70
CA SER A 57 0.28 9.88 -6.27
C SER A 57 1.71 9.38 -6.04
N PRO A 58 2.49 9.97 -5.10
CA PRO A 58 3.90 9.63 -4.86
C PRO A 58 4.14 8.17 -4.44
N TYR A 59 3.06 7.39 -4.29
CA TYR A 59 3.03 5.96 -4.02
C TYR A 59 3.30 5.06 -5.23
N ALA A 60 3.39 5.61 -6.44
CA ALA A 60 3.62 4.83 -7.66
C ALA A 60 5.08 4.93 -8.13
N GLY A 61 6.04 4.57 -7.29
CA GLY A 61 7.43 4.53 -7.70
C GLY A 61 8.35 3.92 -6.65
N GLY A 62 9.03 2.84 -7.02
CA GLY A 62 10.12 2.25 -6.24
C GLY A 62 9.66 1.10 -5.36
N GLY A 63 10.13 -0.10 -5.70
CA GLY A 63 9.83 -1.33 -4.97
C GLY A 63 10.25 -1.27 -3.51
N TYR A 64 9.81 -2.27 -2.75
CA TYR A 64 10.35 -2.59 -1.44
C TYR A 64 11.54 -3.56 -1.59
N PRO A 65 12.80 -3.08 -1.69
CA PRO A 65 13.93 -3.87 -1.24
C PRO A 65 14.10 -3.61 0.27
N GLY A 66 14.52 -4.64 1.01
CA GLY A 66 14.83 -4.50 2.42
C GLY A 66 15.75 -3.30 2.67
N ALA A 67 15.41 -2.52 3.72
CA ALA A 67 16.28 -1.62 4.46
C ALA A 67 17.50 -1.05 3.69
N GLY A 68 17.32 0.07 3.00
CA GLY A 68 18.46 0.86 2.50
C GLY A 68 18.15 1.67 1.26
N GLY A 69 17.91 2.97 1.43
CA GLY A 69 17.79 3.92 0.33
C GLY A 69 16.79 5.02 0.65
N TYR A 70 17.28 6.25 0.79
CA TYR A 70 16.51 7.45 1.14
C TYR A 70 15.53 7.85 0.03
N GLY A 71 14.40 7.14 -0.04
CA GLY A 71 13.11 7.64 -0.47
C GLY A 71 12.15 7.41 0.70
N ASN A 72 11.24 8.35 0.96
CA ASN A 72 10.39 8.36 2.17
C ASN A 72 9.34 7.23 2.10
N VAL A 73 9.78 5.97 2.20
CA VAL A 73 8.91 4.80 2.26
C VAL A 73 8.13 4.88 3.57
N PRO A 74 6.80 4.99 3.52
CA PRO A 74 6.01 5.14 4.73
C PRO A 74 6.20 3.92 5.63
N PRO A 75 6.27 4.12 6.96
CA PRO A 75 6.53 3.02 7.87
C PRO A 75 5.42 1.98 7.79
N LEU A 76 5.78 0.70 7.93
CA LEU A 76 4.81 -0.38 8.03
C LEU A 76 3.90 -0.17 9.23
N ALA A 77 2.58 -0.26 9.01
CA ALA A 77 1.59 -0.08 10.06
C ALA A 77 1.80 -1.11 11.16
N HIS A 78 1.98 -0.65 12.39
CA HIS A 78 2.04 -1.53 13.54
C HIS A 78 0.72 -2.28 13.72
N TRP A 79 0.76 -3.39 14.45
CA TRP A 79 -0.40 -4.24 14.71
C TRP A 79 -1.63 -3.46 15.23
N GLY A 80 -1.47 -2.59 16.23
CA GLY A 80 -2.60 -1.85 16.82
C GLY A 80 -3.36 -0.92 15.86
N TRP A 81 -2.72 -0.39 14.82
CA TRP A 81 -3.33 0.51 13.84
C TRP A 81 -4.15 -0.30 12.84
N ARG A 82 -3.67 -1.51 12.53
CA ARG A 82 -4.42 -2.48 11.74
C ARG A 82 -5.68 -2.92 12.50
N VAL A 83 -5.54 -3.22 13.80
CA VAL A 83 -6.68 -3.56 14.68
C VAL A 83 -7.65 -2.39 14.80
N LEU A 84 -7.17 -1.18 15.08
CA LEU A 84 -8.03 0.01 15.17
C LEU A 84 -8.78 0.27 13.86
N SER A 85 -8.10 0.16 12.71
CA SER A 85 -8.75 0.30 11.40
C SER A 85 -9.85 -0.73 11.21
N ARG A 86 -9.60 -1.99 11.58
CA ARG A 86 -10.57 -3.09 11.52
C ARG A 86 -11.74 -2.89 12.47
N LEU A 87 -11.50 -2.39 13.68
CA LEU A 87 -12.55 -2.08 14.64
C LEU A 87 -13.48 -0.98 14.11
N ILE A 88 -12.90 0.10 13.57
CA ILE A 88 -13.69 1.20 12.98
C ILE A 88 -14.48 0.69 11.75
N ASP A 89 -13.85 -0.09 10.87
CA ASP A 89 -14.55 -0.70 9.73
C ASP A 89 -15.70 -1.61 10.17
N SER A 90 -15.49 -2.41 11.22
CA SER A 90 -16.53 -3.28 11.78
C SER A 90 -17.65 -2.49 12.46
N ALA A 91 -17.34 -1.40 13.16
CA ALA A 91 -18.33 -0.57 13.81
C ALA A 91 -19.23 0.14 12.79
N ILE A 92 -18.64 0.73 11.74
CA ILE A 92 -19.38 1.38 10.66
C ILE A 92 -20.35 0.40 10.00
N MET A 93 -19.96 -0.86 9.86
CA MET A 93 -20.79 -1.91 9.26
C MET A 93 -21.86 -2.43 10.24
N LEU A 94 -21.49 -2.79 11.46
CA LEU A 94 -22.35 -3.51 12.40
C LEU A 94 -23.30 -2.61 13.20
N VAL A 95 -22.88 -1.40 13.56
CA VAL A 95 -23.69 -0.51 14.41
C VAL A 95 -25.03 -0.16 13.75
N PRO A 96 -25.10 0.29 12.48
CA PRO A 96 -26.38 0.57 11.83
C PRO A 96 -27.28 -0.67 11.73
N TYR A 97 -26.69 -1.84 11.46
CA TYR A 97 -27.43 -3.10 11.42
C TYR A 97 -28.08 -3.43 12.77
N TYR A 98 -27.32 -3.40 13.86
CA TYR A 98 -27.84 -3.69 15.20
C TYR A 98 -28.84 -2.64 15.69
N ILE A 99 -28.69 -1.38 15.29
CA ILE A 99 -29.70 -0.35 15.57
C ILE A 99 -31.01 -0.69 14.86
N LEU A 100 -30.99 -1.00 13.56
CA LEU A 100 -32.19 -1.34 12.81
C LEU A 100 -32.88 -2.61 13.34
N ALA A 101 -32.09 -3.66 13.62
CA ALA A 101 -32.59 -4.89 14.20
C ALA A 101 -33.17 -4.68 15.61
N GLY A 102 -32.49 -3.90 16.46
CA GLY A 102 -32.93 -3.58 17.81
C GLY A 102 -34.21 -2.74 17.85
N VAL A 103 -34.32 -1.74 16.95
CA VAL A 103 -35.56 -0.97 16.78
C VAL A 103 -36.70 -1.87 16.33
N GLY A 104 -36.46 -2.74 15.34
CA GLY A 104 -37.45 -3.71 14.89
C GLY A 104 -37.95 -4.62 16.02
N ALA A 105 -37.03 -5.19 16.79
CA ALA A 105 -37.35 -6.06 17.93
C ALA A 105 -38.10 -5.32 19.05
N ALA A 106 -37.68 -4.09 19.37
CA ALA A 106 -38.36 -3.28 20.38
C ALA A 106 -39.79 -2.91 19.96
N MET A 107 -40.02 -2.57 18.69
CA MET A 107 -41.35 -2.24 18.19
C MET A 107 -42.30 -3.45 18.17
N GLY A 108 -41.79 -4.64 17.82
CA GLY A 108 -42.59 -5.87 17.85
C GLY A 108 -42.92 -6.39 19.25
N SER A 109 -42.11 -6.06 20.26
CA SER A 109 -42.34 -6.50 21.65
C SER A 109 -43.43 -5.69 22.39
N ASN A 110 -43.77 -4.49 21.90
CA ASN A 110 -44.70 -3.57 22.55
C ASN A 110 -46.15 -3.68 22.04
N SER A 111 -46.42 -4.60 21.12
CA SER A 111 -47.65 -4.63 20.35
C SER A 111 -48.13 -6.07 20.19
N GLY A 112 -49.30 -6.38 20.75
CA GLY A 112 -49.86 -7.74 20.79
C GLY A 112 -50.49 -8.19 19.46
N GLY A 113 -50.05 -7.65 18.31
CA GLY A 113 -50.68 -7.83 17.01
C GLY A 113 -49.77 -8.54 15.99
N SER A 114 -50.36 -9.38 15.14
CA SER A 114 -49.67 -10.16 14.10
C SER A 114 -49.13 -9.35 12.91
N GLY A 115 -49.35 -8.02 12.89
CA GLY A 115 -48.89 -7.13 11.82
C GLY A 115 -47.47 -6.58 12.02
N GLU A 116 -46.97 -6.54 13.26
CA GLU A 116 -45.71 -5.87 13.61
C GLU A 116 -44.47 -6.77 13.49
N ASP A 117 -44.65 -8.10 13.48
CA ASP A 117 -43.61 -9.06 13.08
C ASP A 117 -43.07 -8.73 11.68
N GLY A 118 -43.94 -8.25 10.78
CA GLY A 118 -43.56 -7.83 9.44
C GLY A 118 -42.57 -6.67 9.42
N LEU A 119 -42.75 -5.67 10.29
CA LEU A 119 -41.85 -4.50 10.36
C LEU A 119 -40.48 -4.88 10.91
N ALA A 120 -40.43 -5.72 11.95
CA ALA A 120 -39.16 -6.21 12.50
C ALA A 120 -38.36 -7.00 11.45
N VAL A 121 -39.04 -7.85 10.67
CA VAL A 121 -38.45 -8.59 9.55
C VAL A 121 -37.95 -7.62 8.48
N ILE A 122 -38.76 -6.63 8.07
CA ILE A 122 -38.35 -5.63 7.06
C ILE A 122 -37.10 -4.86 7.52
N LEU A 123 -37.06 -4.34 8.74
CA LEU A 123 -35.91 -3.59 9.25
C LEU A 123 -34.64 -4.46 9.33
N THR A 124 -34.79 -5.73 9.72
CA THR A 124 -33.68 -6.69 9.73
C THR A 124 -33.19 -6.97 8.32
N LEU A 125 -34.09 -7.15 7.34
CA LEU A 125 -33.73 -7.35 5.93
C LEU A 125 -33.06 -6.13 5.32
N VAL A 126 -33.55 -4.91 5.61
CA VAL A 126 -32.92 -3.66 5.20
C VAL A 126 -31.52 -3.55 5.79
N GLY A 127 -31.36 -3.85 7.08
CA GLY A 127 -30.05 -3.92 7.72
C GLY A 127 -29.13 -4.95 7.07
N PHE A 128 -29.63 -6.12 6.71
CA PHE A 128 -28.85 -7.16 6.04
C PHE A 128 -28.41 -6.73 4.64
N VAL A 129 -29.30 -6.12 3.85
CA VAL A 129 -28.96 -5.54 2.53
C VAL A 129 -27.88 -4.46 2.69
N TYR A 130 -28.00 -3.61 3.72
CA TYR A 130 -26.97 -2.63 4.05
C TYR A 130 -25.62 -3.29 4.36
N LEU A 131 -25.58 -4.37 5.15
CA LEU A 131 -24.35 -5.11 5.45
C LEU A 131 -23.68 -5.66 4.19
N VAL A 132 -24.46 -6.31 3.32
CA VAL A 132 -23.96 -6.86 2.05
C VAL A 132 -23.41 -5.75 1.16
N PHE A 133 -24.16 -4.65 1.03
CA PHE A 133 -23.72 -3.48 0.27
C PHE A 133 -22.41 -2.91 0.82
N MET A 134 -22.33 -2.66 2.12
CA MET A 134 -21.15 -2.11 2.78
C MET A 134 -19.94 -3.04 2.67
N PHE A 135 -20.15 -4.36 2.73
CA PHE A 135 -19.09 -5.35 2.57
C PHE A 135 -18.43 -5.21 1.19
N PHE A 136 -19.21 -5.24 0.10
CA PHE A 136 -18.68 -5.07 -1.24
C PHE A 136 -18.12 -3.67 -1.51
N PHE A 137 -18.76 -2.63 -0.96
CA PHE A 137 -18.29 -1.25 -1.08
C PHE A 137 -16.90 -1.05 -0.43
N GLN A 138 -16.67 -1.61 0.75
CA GLN A 138 -15.38 -1.56 1.43
C GLN A 138 -14.30 -2.31 0.64
N ILE A 139 -14.61 -3.49 0.08
CA ILE A 139 -13.69 -4.25 -0.78
C ILE A 139 -13.35 -3.46 -2.04
N TYR A 140 -14.34 -2.83 -2.67
CA TYR A 140 -14.11 -1.95 -3.81
C TYR A 140 -13.18 -0.80 -3.46
N LYS A 141 -13.43 -0.10 -2.35
CA LYS A 141 -12.58 1.00 -1.89
C LYS A 141 -11.16 0.56 -1.56
N GLU A 142 -11.00 -0.57 -0.86
CA GLU A 142 -9.70 -1.15 -0.56
C GLU A 142 -8.96 -1.57 -1.84
N GLY A 143 -9.66 -2.16 -2.81
CA GLY A 143 -9.08 -2.52 -4.10
C GLY A 143 -8.64 -1.30 -4.91
N ALA A 144 -9.47 -0.26 -4.97
CA ALA A 144 -9.22 0.93 -5.79
C ALA A 144 -8.16 1.87 -5.18
N THR A 145 -8.14 2.00 -3.86
CA THR A 145 -7.33 3.03 -3.16
C THR A 145 -6.39 2.48 -2.10
N GLY A 146 -6.51 1.20 -1.75
CA GLY A 146 -5.85 0.62 -0.58
C GLY A 146 -6.48 1.01 0.76
N GLN A 147 -7.57 1.80 0.76
CA GLN A 147 -8.18 2.33 1.99
C GLN A 147 -9.68 2.04 2.04
N THR A 148 -10.10 1.40 3.13
CA THR A 148 -11.48 1.39 3.61
C THR A 148 -11.79 2.70 4.34
N ILE A 149 -13.04 2.89 4.77
CA ILE A 149 -13.41 4.08 5.55
C ILE A 149 -12.59 4.15 6.86
N GLY A 150 -12.51 3.06 7.61
CA GLY A 150 -11.74 2.99 8.86
C GLY A 150 -10.25 3.16 8.63
N LYS A 151 -9.67 2.52 7.60
CA LYS A 151 -8.27 2.73 7.24
C LYS A 151 -7.97 4.19 6.90
N LYS A 152 -8.87 4.87 6.20
CA LYS A 152 -8.73 6.31 5.90
C LYS A 152 -8.73 7.15 7.17
N ILE A 153 -9.61 6.86 8.12
CA ILE A 153 -9.69 7.56 9.41
C ILE A 153 -8.41 7.37 10.23
N VAL A 154 -7.88 6.14 10.28
CA VAL A 154 -6.65 5.81 11.02
C VAL A 154 -5.38 6.24 10.27
N GLY A 155 -5.49 6.53 8.98
CA GLY A 155 -4.37 6.80 8.09
C GLY A 155 -3.50 5.56 7.90
N THR A 156 -4.12 4.41 7.63
CA THR A 156 -3.41 3.22 7.12
C THR A 156 -3.80 2.97 5.67
N ARG A 157 -2.94 2.28 4.91
CA ARG A 157 -3.22 1.90 3.53
C ARG A 157 -2.65 0.52 3.24
N THR A 158 -3.41 -0.31 2.54
CA THR A 158 -3.00 -1.63 2.06
C THR A 158 -2.58 -1.53 0.61
N LEU A 159 -1.36 -1.97 0.30
CA LEU A 159 -0.75 -1.87 -1.03
C LEU A 159 -0.18 -3.23 -1.43
N ARG A 160 0.02 -3.43 -2.72
CA ARG A 160 0.75 -4.59 -3.24
C ARG A 160 2.22 -4.47 -2.91
N GLU A 161 2.82 -5.58 -2.53
CA GLU A 161 4.24 -5.64 -2.17
C GLU A 161 5.17 -5.40 -3.37
N GLU A 162 4.74 -5.84 -4.56
CA GLU A 162 5.55 -5.79 -5.78
C GLU A 162 5.82 -4.37 -6.29
N ASP A 163 4.80 -3.51 -6.27
CA ASP A 163 4.83 -2.21 -6.95
C ASP A 163 4.25 -1.05 -6.14
N GLY A 164 3.81 -1.31 -4.89
CA GLY A 164 3.24 -0.29 -4.02
C GLY A 164 1.89 0.25 -4.49
N ARG A 165 1.24 -0.36 -5.48
CA ARG A 165 -0.04 0.13 -6.03
C ARG A 165 -1.23 -0.49 -5.27
N PRO A 166 -2.44 0.10 -5.40
CA PRO A 166 -3.68 -0.48 -4.85
C PRO A 166 -3.95 -1.88 -5.38
N LEU A 167 -4.60 -2.74 -4.60
CA LEU A 167 -4.70 -4.18 -4.89
C LEU A 167 -5.50 -4.52 -6.15
N GLY A 168 -6.46 -3.67 -6.53
CA GLY A 168 -7.56 -4.03 -7.39
C GLY A 168 -8.63 -4.86 -6.65
N PHE A 169 -9.85 -4.87 -7.17
CA PHE A 169 -11.00 -5.53 -6.51
C PHE A 169 -10.75 -7.02 -6.27
N GLY A 170 -10.25 -7.76 -7.27
CA GLY A 170 -10.07 -9.21 -7.16
C GLY A 170 -9.09 -9.60 -6.04
N LYS A 171 -7.91 -8.97 -5.97
CA LYS A 171 -6.92 -9.25 -4.92
C LYS A 171 -7.42 -8.78 -3.55
N ALA A 172 -8.16 -7.67 -3.47
CA ALA A 172 -8.80 -7.24 -2.21
C ALA A 172 -9.88 -8.23 -1.73
N PHE A 173 -10.67 -8.79 -2.64
CA PHE A 173 -11.68 -9.82 -2.32
C PHE A 173 -11.02 -11.12 -1.85
N LEU A 174 -10.02 -11.62 -2.59
CA LEU A 174 -9.25 -12.81 -2.20
C LEU A 174 -8.59 -12.65 -0.83
N ARG A 175 -8.06 -11.46 -0.54
CA ARG A 175 -7.49 -11.11 0.76
C ARG A 175 -8.53 -11.20 1.88
N GLN A 176 -9.77 -10.76 1.64
CA GLN A 176 -10.84 -10.90 2.62
C GLN A 176 -11.23 -12.36 2.86
N LEU A 177 -11.21 -13.21 1.83
CA LEU A 177 -11.38 -14.66 1.99
C LEU A 177 -10.20 -15.29 2.74
N ALA A 178 -8.97 -14.88 2.47
CA ALA A 178 -7.80 -15.38 3.17
C ALA A 178 -7.81 -15.02 4.67
N HIS A 179 -8.39 -13.88 5.04
CA HIS A 179 -8.61 -13.51 6.44
C HIS A 179 -9.63 -14.42 7.18
N PHE A 180 -10.46 -15.19 6.45
CA PHE A 180 -11.28 -16.24 7.05
C PHE A 180 -10.40 -17.39 7.59
N LEU A 181 -9.32 -17.71 6.87
CA LEU A 181 -8.33 -18.70 7.30
C LEU A 181 -7.56 -18.23 8.55
N ASP A 182 -7.29 -16.92 8.67
CA ASP A 182 -6.70 -16.34 9.88
C ASP A 182 -7.59 -16.58 11.12
N GLY A 183 -8.92 -16.60 10.94
CA GLY A 183 -9.89 -16.88 12.01
C GLY A 183 -9.94 -18.36 12.41
N ILE A 184 -9.87 -19.27 11.42
CA ILE A 184 -9.84 -20.72 11.65
C ILE A 184 -8.58 -21.15 12.39
N ALA A 185 -7.45 -20.48 12.13
CA ALA A 185 -6.18 -20.72 12.83
C ALA A 185 -6.14 -20.09 14.25
N CYS A 186 -7.23 -20.18 15.02
CA CYS A 186 -7.38 -19.65 16.39
C CYS A 186 -6.96 -18.17 16.54
N TYR A 187 -7.22 -17.33 15.52
CA TYR A 187 -6.79 -15.93 15.46
C TYR A 187 -5.27 -15.69 15.51
N ILE A 188 -4.44 -16.74 15.44
CA ILE A 188 -2.97 -16.62 15.45
C ILE A 188 -2.50 -15.80 14.24
N GLY A 189 -3.16 -15.95 13.09
CA GLY A 189 -2.86 -15.17 11.88
C GLY A 189 -3.04 -13.65 12.07
N TYR A 190 -3.94 -13.23 12.98
CA TYR A 190 -4.12 -11.82 13.33
C TYR A 190 -3.05 -11.29 14.27
N LEU A 191 -2.40 -12.15 15.07
CA LEU A 191 -1.29 -11.77 15.97
C LEU A 191 0.07 -11.81 15.27
N TRP A 192 0.18 -12.55 14.15
CA TRP A 192 1.41 -12.70 13.37
C TRP A 192 2.17 -11.39 13.06
N PRO A 193 1.51 -10.24 12.76
CA PRO A 193 2.20 -8.98 12.55
C PRO A 193 3.06 -8.46 13.71
N LEU A 194 2.92 -9.01 14.92
CA LEU A 194 3.69 -8.59 16.10
C LEU A 194 5.16 -9.03 16.03
N TRP A 195 5.45 -10.16 15.38
CA TRP A 195 6.80 -10.73 15.28
C TRP A 195 7.28 -10.93 13.84
N ASP A 196 6.41 -10.70 12.85
CA ASP A 196 6.77 -10.74 11.43
C ASP A 196 7.60 -9.51 11.02
N SER A 197 8.71 -9.73 10.30
CA SER A 197 9.61 -8.66 9.86
C SER A 197 8.95 -7.66 8.91
N LYS A 198 7.95 -8.09 8.13
CA LYS A 198 7.13 -7.24 7.25
C LYS A 198 5.79 -6.86 7.88
N LYS A 199 5.56 -7.22 9.14
CA LYS A 199 4.32 -6.99 9.90
C LYS A 199 3.07 -7.52 9.16
N GLN A 200 3.20 -8.62 8.43
CA GLN A 200 2.14 -9.21 7.60
C GLN A 200 1.24 -10.17 8.41
N THR A 201 -0.06 -10.29 8.09
CA THR A 201 -0.89 -11.44 8.50
C THR A 201 -0.71 -12.62 7.52
N PHE A 202 -1.31 -13.79 7.76
CA PHE A 202 -1.24 -14.86 6.74
C PHE A 202 -1.99 -14.46 5.46
N ALA A 203 -3.14 -13.80 5.58
CA ALA A 203 -3.82 -13.21 4.43
C ALA A 203 -2.93 -12.23 3.64
N ASP A 204 -2.12 -11.41 4.34
CA ASP A 204 -1.21 -10.47 3.69
C ASP A 204 -0.15 -11.20 2.85
N LYS A 205 0.39 -12.30 3.38
CA LYS A 205 1.41 -13.13 2.71
C LYS A 205 0.83 -13.86 1.51
N VAL A 206 -0.35 -14.45 1.66
CA VAL A 206 -1.05 -15.16 0.57
C VAL A 206 -1.35 -14.20 -0.60
N CYS A 207 -1.65 -12.93 -0.30
CA CYS A 207 -1.97 -11.95 -1.32
C CYS A 207 -0.80 -11.06 -1.76
N SER A 208 0.41 -11.25 -1.20
CA SER A 208 1.60 -10.42 -1.42
C SER A 208 1.31 -8.93 -1.22
N THR A 209 0.90 -8.58 0.00
CA THR A 209 0.43 -7.24 0.35
C THR A 209 1.11 -6.71 1.61
N LEU A 210 1.24 -5.39 1.68
CA LEU A 210 1.80 -4.66 2.82
C LEU A 210 0.78 -3.63 3.31
N VAL A 211 0.77 -3.37 4.62
CA VAL A 211 -0.01 -2.25 5.18
C VAL A 211 0.95 -1.25 5.77
N ILE A 212 0.79 -0.01 5.35
CA ILE A 212 1.60 1.13 5.75
C ILE A 212 0.78 2.09 6.61
N LYS A 213 1.48 2.91 7.40
CA LYS A 213 0.93 4.07 8.08
C LYS A 213 1.26 5.30 7.25
N GLU A 214 0.24 6.05 6.86
CA GLU A 214 0.44 7.38 6.29
C GLU A 214 0.81 8.33 7.44
N ASN A 215 1.95 9.00 7.30
CA ASN A 215 2.29 10.13 8.15
C ASN A 215 1.31 11.25 7.79
N GLY A 216 0.54 11.71 8.78
CA GLY A 216 -0.37 12.86 8.62
C GLY A 216 0.39 14.16 8.45
#